data_AF-A0A4R5CRR9-F1
#
_entry.id   AF-A0A4R5CRR9-F1
#
_cell.length_a   1.000
_cell.length_b   1.000
_cell.length_c   1.000
_cell.angle_alpha   90.00
_cell.angle_beta   90.00
_cell.angle_gamma   90.00
#
_symmetry.space_group_name_H-M   'P 1'
#
loop_
_entity.id
_entity.type
_entity.pdbx_description
1 polymer ?
#
loop_
_entity_poly.entity_id
_entity_poly.type
_entity_poly.pdbx_seq_one_letter_code
_entity_poly.pdbx_strand_id
1 'polypeptide(L)'
;MRNLIPLNTVPIDEFDLIHKSKQEPAHTILQALRPTILNRYGNYKVEFDKNTLQNLPSQVYTLQEKKYLRKCYSDSTNALDKLIARIKENQPNYLRSVCQFCGIDTDNTTDHYLPQSLFPEFSVNHLNLFPCCAVCNPIKNDYWISQDPNYTGIINLYTDILPTQQFLFADVRFFRTNVIIKFRIDNPNGIDSDLYQVIEYHFKRIKLLDKYNDKTGNIYQRVLNSYKGKTVYRGKPDLIQTNLLQEVKNHFSSFGRNHYEGILMEALANNNVFLNLF
;
A
#
# COMPACT_ATOMS: atom_id res chain seq x y z
N MET A 1 6.17 3.38 -0.07
CA MET A 1 4.96 3.20 0.77
C MET A 1 5.23 3.80 2.15
N ARG A 2 4.18 4.13 2.91
CA ARG A 2 4.25 4.65 4.29
C ARG A 2 3.16 3.95 5.11
N ASN A 3 3.36 3.88 6.42
CA ASN A 3 2.34 3.38 7.33
C ASN A 3 1.07 4.22 7.28
N LEU A 4 -0.07 3.54 7.39
CA LEU A 4 -1.39 4.14 7.45
C LEU A 4 -1.80 4.41 8.89
N ILE A 5 -2.69 5.38 9.07
CA ILE A 5 -3.28 5.70 10.37
C ILE A 5 -4.63 4.98 10.46
N PRO A 6 -4.81 4.03 11.39
CA PRO A 6 -6.10 3.37 11.58
C PRO A 6 -7.14 4.37 12.07
N LEU A 7 -8.40 4.19 11.68
CA LEU A 7 -9.48 5.05 12.12
C LEU A 7 -9.71 4.85 13.64
N ASN A 8 -9.78 5.94 14.39
CA ASN A 8 -10.01 5.89 15.84
C ASN A 8 -11.51 5.85 16.17
N THR A 9 -12.20 4.79 15.73
CA THR A 9 -13.62 4.53 16.04
C THR A 9 -13.82 3.08 16.45
N VAL A 10 -14.91 2.80 17.17
CA VAL A 10 -15.26 1.43 17.56
C VAL A 10 -15.80 0.69 16.33
N PRO A 11 -15.13 -0.38 15.84
CA PRO A 11 -15.51 -1.01 14.58
C PRO A 11 -16.96 -1.54 14.53
N ILE A 12 -17.52 -1.97 15.67
CA ILE A 12 -18.90 -2.49 15.72
C ILE A 12 -19.95 -1.41 15.43
N ASP A 13 -19.67 -0.15 15.75
CA ASP A 13 -20.60 0.96 15.49
C ASP A 13 -20.78 1.17 13.99
N GLU A 14 -19.70 0.97 13.22
CA GLU A 14 -19.74 1.05 11.76
C GLU A 14 -20.56 -0.10 11.15
N PHE A 15 -20.37 -1.31 11.68
CA PHE A 15 -21.22 -2.45 11.31
C PHE A 15 -22.70 -2.14 11.61
N ASP A 16 -22.99 -1.55 12.78
CA ASP A 16 -24.34 -1.18 13.19
C ASP A 16 -25.03 -0.18 12.27
N LEU A 17 -24.30 0.85 11.84
CA LEU A 17 -24.83 1.82 10.88
C LEU A 17 -25.12 1.15 9.52
N ILE A 18 -24.28 0.21 9.10
CA ILE A 18 -24.39 -0.45 7.80
C ILE A 18 -25.52 -1.48 7.80
N HIS A 19 -25.60 -2.40 8.78
CA HIS A 19 -26.62 -3.45 8.75
C HIS A 19 -28.04 -2.92 8.97
N LYS A 20 -28.21 -1.83 9.75
CA LYS A 20 -29.50 -1.14 9.93
C LYS A 20 -30.02 -0.50 8.64
N SER A 21 -29.14 -0.24 7.67
CA SER A 21 -29.53 0.31 6.37
C SER A 21 -29.88 -0.74 5.32
N LYS A 22 -29.74 -2.04 5.64
CA LYS A 22 -30.05 -3.14 4.71
C LYS A 22 -31.55 -3.44 4.72
N GLN A 23 -32.04 -3.97 3.59
CA GLN A 23 -33.44 -4.41 3.45
C GLN A 23 -33.61 -5.85 3.94
N GLU A 24 -34.84 -6.25 4.24
CA GLU A 24 -35.14 -7.63 4.61
C GLU A 24 -34.89 -8.62 3.45
N PRO A 25 -34.47 -9.86 3.74
CA PRO A 25 -34.21 -10.43 5.07
C PRO A 25 -32.78 -10.16 5.60
N ALA A 26 -31.99 -9.33 4.90
CA ALA A 26 -30.58 -9.12 5.24
C ALA A 26 -30.42 -8.44 6.60
N HIS A 27 -31.27 -7.45 6.91
CA HIS A 27 -31.23 -6.75 8.19
C HIS A 27 -31.43 -7.71 9.37
N THR A 28 -32.52 -8.49 9.38
CA THR A 28 -32.80 -9.44 10.46
C THR A 28 -31.65 -10.42 10.67
N ILE A 29 -31.08 -10.97 9.60
CA ILE A 29 -29.97 -11.94 9.69
C ILE A 29 -28.70 -11.28 10.24
N LEU A 30 -28.34 -10.10 9.74
CA LEU A 30 -27.15 -9.37 10.20
C LEU A 30 -27.29 -8.90 11.66
N GLN A 31 -28.51 -8.50 12.05
CA GLN A 31 -28.82 -8.14 13.44
C GLN A 31 -28.64 -9.34 14.36
N ALA A 32 -29.12 -10.52 13.97
CA ALA A 32 -28.93 -11.76 14.73
C ALA A 32 -27.44 -12.16 14.85
N LEU A 33 -26.63 -11.86 13.84
CA LEU A 33 -25.18 -12.11 13.85
C LEU A 33 -24.37 -11.11 14.68
N ARG A 34 -24.95 -9.96 15.08
CA ARG A 34 -24.21 -8.87 15.73
C ARG A 34 -23.40 -9.31 16.96
N PRO A 35 -23.90 -10.13 17.90
CA PRO A 35 -23.09 -10.59 19.05
C PRO A 35 -21.84 -11.38 18.62
N THR A 36 -21.98 -12.24 17.61
CA THR A 36 -20.86 -12.98 17.03
C THR A 36 -19.87 -12.02 16.38
N ILE A 37 -20.33 -11.06 15.59
CA ILE A 37 -19.46 -10.09 14.89
C ILE A 37 -18.70 -9.21 15.89
N LEU A 38 -19.37 -8.76 16.97
CA LEU A 38 -18.73 -8.01 18.04
C LEU A 38 -17.56 -8.81 18.66
N ASN A 39 -17.78 -10.08 18.99
CA ASN A 39 -16.73 -10.96 19.49
C ASN A 39 -15.58 -11.14 18.47
N ARG A 40 -15.93 -11.37 17.20
CA ARG A 40 -14.95 -11.52 16.11
C ARG A 40 -14.11 -10.26 15.90
N TYR A 41 -14.71 -9.07 16.00
CA TYR A 41 -14.01 -7.79 15.92
C TYR A 41 -13.06 -7.58 17.09
N GLY A 42 -13.44 -8.02 18.30
CA GLY A 42 -12.55 -8.06 19.46
C GLY A 42 -11.33 -8.94 19.21
N ASN A 43 -11.53 -10.16 18.72
CA ASN A 43 -10.43 -11.07 18.38
C ASN A 43 -9.54 -10.49 17.28
N TYR A 44 -10.13 -9.90 16.23
CA TYR A 44 -9.39 -9.22 15.17
C TYR A 44 -8.50 -8.14 15.75
N LYS A 45 -9.01 -7.30 16.66
CA LYS A 45 -8.24 -6.22 17.27
C LYS A 45 -7.05 -6.75 18.08
N VAL A 46 -7.24 -7.83 18.84
CA VAL A 46 -6.15 -8.46 19.63
C VAL A 46 -5.02 -8.93 18.71
N GLU A 47 -5.35 -9.65 17.63
CA GLU A 47 -4.34 -10.14 16.69
C GLU A 47 -3.74 -9.03 15.83
N PHE A 48 -4.53 -7.99 15.51
CA PHE A 48 -4.05 -6.79 14.83
C PHE A 48 -2.99 -6.06 15.68
N ASP A 49 -3.26 -5.85 16.97
CA ASP A 49 -2.33 -5.15 17.87
C ASP A 49 -1.02 -5.91 18.11
N LYS A 50 -1.07 -7.24 18.01
CA LYS A 50 0.10 -8.12 18.12
C LYS A 50 0.82 -8.35 16.79
N ASN A 51 0.27 -7.83 15.68
CA ASN A 51 0.71 -8.14 14.32
C ASN A 51 0.71 -9.65 13.98
N THR A 52 -0.34 -10.36 14.41
CA THR A 52 -0.47 -11.82 14.30
C THR A 52 -1.82 -12.24 13.68
N LEU A 53 -2.36 -11.45 12.75
CA LEU A 53 -3.66 -11.73 12.09
C LEU A 53 -3.76 -13.12 11.45
N GLN A 54 -2.64 -13.75 11.09
CA GLN A 54 -2.56 -15.14 10.63
C GLN A 54 -3.07 -16.17 11.64
N ASN A 55 -3.10 -15.82 12.93
CA ASN A 55 -3.57 -16.70 14.00
C ASN A 55 -5.09 -16.65 14.20
N LEU A 56 -5.81 -15.79 13.47
CA LEU A 56 -7.26 -15.69 13.61
C LEU A 56 -7.95 -17.00 13.18
N PRO A 57 -8.70 -17.66 14.07
CA PRO A 57 -9.39 -18.89 13.72
C PRO A 57 -10.51 -18.60 12.72
N SER A 58 -10.77 -19.52 11.80
CA SER A 58 -11.92 -19.41 10.90
C SER A 58 -13.24 -19.50 11.66
N GLN A 59 -14.25 -18.75 11.20
CA GLN A 59 -15.60 -18.82 11.71
C GLN A 59 -16.52 -19.50 10.69
N VAL A 60 -17.36 -20.42 11.16
CA VAL A 60 -18.35 -21.08 10.32
C VAL A 60 -19.59 -20.20 10.25
N TYR A 61 -20.05 -19.98 9.01
CA TYR A 61 -21.27 -19.27 8.67
C TYR A 61 -22.01 -20.08 7.59
N THR A 62 -23.34 -20.06 7.63
CA THR A 62 -24.18 -20.59 6.56
C THR A 62 -23.96 -19.81 5.26
N LEU A 63 -24.34 -20.38 4.12
CA LEU A 63 -24.22 -19.70 2.81
C LEU A 63 -24.98 -18.36 2.79
N GLN A 64 -26.11 -18.29 3.49
CA GLN A 64 -26.94 -17.10 3.55
C GLN A 64 -26.28 -15.99 4.41
N GLU A 65 -25.73 -16.35 5.57
CA GLU A 65 -24.99 -15.43 6.43
C GLU A 65 -23.74 -14.89 5.71
N LYS A 66 -22.93 -15.77 5.09
CA LYS A 66 -21.75 -15.36 4.31
C LYS A 66 -22.14 -14.36 3.20
N LYS A 67 -23.24 -14.63 2.51
CA LYS A 67 -23.77 -13.74 1.46
C LYS A 67 -24.10 -12.36 2.01
N TYR A 68 -24.81 -12.27 3.14
CA TYR A 68 -25.22 -10.98 3.68
C TYR A 68 -24.08 -10.20 4.34
N LEU A 69 -23.15 -10.88 5.00
CA LEU A 69 -21.92 -10.27 5.51
C LEU A 69 -21.10 -9.60 4.38
N ARG A 70 -20.90 -10.31 3.26
CA ARG A 70 -20.23 -9.73 2.07
C ARG A 70 -21.01 -8.56 1.46
N LYS A 71 -22.35 -8.67 1.44
CA LYS A 71 -23.24 -7.59 0.98
C LYS A 71 -23.20 -6.35 1.86
N CYS A 72 -22.69 -6.41 3.09
CA CYS A 72 -22.39 -5.19 3.86
C CYS A 72 -21.46 -4.25 3.09
N TYR A 73 -20.51 -4.81 2.34
CA TYR A 73 -19.57 -4.06 1.52
C TYR A 73 -20.01 -3.93 0.04
N SER A 74 -20.47 -5.03 -0.60
CA SER A 74 -20.75 -4.98 -2.05
C SER A 74 -21.98 -4.16 -2.43
N ASP A 75 -22.97 -4.08 -1.54
CA ASP A 75 -24.20 -3.35 -1.78
C ASP A 75 -24.07 -1.99 -1.06
N SER A 76 -23.62 -0.95 -1.77
CA SER A 76 -23.27 0.32 -1.12
C SER A 76 -24.45 0.93 -0.36
N THR A 77 -24.14 1.59 0.75
CA THR A 77 -25.06 2.36 1.56
C THR A 77 -24.40 3.68 1.95
N ASN A 78 -25.19 4.70 2.26
CA ASN A 78 -24.65 5.99 2.74
C ASN A 78 -23.72 5.83 3.96
N ALA A 79 -23.96 4.83 4.81
CA ALA A 79 -23.10 4.52 5.95
C ALA A 79 -21.74 3.97 5.50
N LEU A 80 -21.73 3.04 4.53
CA LEU A 80 -20.49 2.50 3.96
C LEU A 80 -19.69 3.60 3.23
N ASP A 81 -20.34 4.41 2.39
CA ASP A 81 -19.66 5.48 1.65
C ASP A 81 -18.97 6.47 2.62
N LYS A 82 -19.65 6.83 3.72
CA LYS A 82 -19.08 7.67 4.79
C LYS A 82 -17.95 6.99 5.55
N LEU A 83 -17.98 5.67 5.73
CA LEU A 83 -16.88 4.93 6.33
C LEU A 83 -15.64 4.97 5.43
N ILE A 84 -15.79 4.66 4.15
CA ILE A 84 -14.69 4.68 3.18
C ILE A 84 -14.09 6.08 3.05
N ALA A 85 -14.94 7.12 2.98
CA ALA A 85 -14.48 8.52 2.97
C ALA A 85 -13.63 8.85 4.20
N ARG A 86 -14.11 8.51 5.41
CA ARG A 86 -13.36 8.74 6.66
C ARG A 86 -12.03 7.97 6.71
N ILE A 87 -11.97 6.73 6.22
CA ILE A 87 -10.71 5.96 6.15
C ILE A 87 -9.68 6.70 5.30
N LYS A 88 -10.09 7.25 4.15
CA LYS A 88 -9.23 8.03 3.26
C LYS A 88 -8.83 9.39 3.86
N GLU A 89 -9.79 10.12 4.42
CA GLU A 89 -9.58 11.43 5.02
C GLU A 89 -8.69 11.38 6.27
N ASN A 90 -8.70 10.26 6.99
CA ASN A 90 -7.83 10.03 8.14
C ASN A 90 -6.33 9.93 7.76
N GLN A 91 -6.01 9.74 6.48
CA GLN A 91 -4.63 9.66 6.03
C GLN A 91 -4.00 11.05 5.80
N PRO A 92 -2.67 11.20 5.98
CA PRO A 92 -1.95 12.40 5.58
C PRO A 92 -2.16 12.72 4.09
N ASN A 93 -2.18 14.01 3.73
CA ASN A 93 -2.48 14.47 2.37
C ASN A 93 -1.64 13.79 1.28
N TYR A 94 -0.36 13.48 1.56
CA TYR A 94 0.55 12.83 0.61
C TYR A 94 0.28 11.32 0.41
N LEU A 95 -0.57 10.70 1.24
CA LEU A 95 -1.03 9.31 1.07
C LEU A 95 -2.47 9.22 0.56
N ARG A 96 -3.23 10.33 0.59
CA ARG A 96 -4.57 10.36 0.00
C ARG A 96 -4.46 10.18 -1.50
N SER A 97 -5.43 9.49 -2.09
CA SER A 97 -5.49 9.27 -3.54
C SER A 97 -4.32 8.48 -4.11
N VAL A 98 -3.66 7.67 -3.28
CA VAL A 98 -2.55 6.78 -3.68
C VAL A 98 -2.85 5.37 -3.20
N CYS A 99 -2.68 4.39 -4.07
CA CYS A 99 -2.85 2.98 -3.75
C CYS A 99 -1.81 2.56 -2.72
N GLN A 100 -2.27 1.97 -1.63
CA GLN A 100 -1.42 1.62 -0.51
C GLN A 100 -0.60 0.35 -0.76
N PHE A 101 -0.95 -0.47 -1.76
CA PHE A 101 -0.15 -1.63 -2.14
C PHE A 101 0.94 -1.32 -3.15
N CYS A 102 0.84 -0.26 -3.96
CA CYS A 102 1.91 0.05 -4.93
C CYS A 102 2.61 1.38 -4.68
N GLY A 103 1.94 2.34 -4.07
CA GLY A 103 2.44 3.70 -3.92
C GLY A 103 2.54 4.46 -5.24
N ILE A 104 1.78 4.06 -6.28
CA ILE A 104 1.87 4.61 -7.64
C ILE A 104 0.52 5.17 -8.10
N ASP A 105 -0.47 4.29 -8.26
CA ASP A 105 -1.73 4.61 -8.93
C ASP A 105 -2.76 5.16 -7.95
N THR A 106 -3.82 5.79 -8.45
CA THR A 106 -4.90 6.34 -7.61
C THR A 106 -5.72 5.24 -6.92
N ASP A 107 -6.09 5.47 -5.66
CA ASP A 107 -6.83 4.53 -4.79
C ASP A 107 -8.34 4.41 -5.10
N ASN A 108 -8.68 4.18 -6.38
CA ASN A 108 -10.06 4.20 -6.86
C ASN A 108 -10.96 3.06 -6.33
N THR A 109 -10.43 2.16 -5.50
CA THR A 109 -11.14 1.07 -4.83
C THR A 109 -10.71 0.97 -3.36
N THR A 110 -11.35 0.07 -2.61
CA THR A 110 -10.88 -0.36 -1.30
C THR A 110 -10.74 -1.88 -1.32
N ASP A 111 -9.65 -2.39 -0.74
CA ASP A 111 -9.37 -3.81 -0.62
C ASP A 111 -9.45 -4.27 0.84
N HIS A 112 -9.77 -5.55 1.04
CA HIS A 112 -9.77 -6.19 2.34
C HIS A 112 -8.43 -6.87 2.61
N TYR A 113 -7.74 -6.54 3.71
CA TYR A 113 -6.48 -7.19 4.04
C TYR A 113 -6.66 -8.70 4.22
N LEU A 114 -7.51 -9.11 5.17
CA LEU A 114 -8.08 -10.45 5.23
C LEU A 114 -9.20 -10.58 4.21
N PRO A 115 -9.14 -11.57 3.31
CA PRO A 115 -10.06 -11.64 2.20
C PRO A 115 -11.48 -11.98 2.64
N GLN A 116 -12.44 -11.20 2.15
CA GLN A 116 -13.87 -11.38 2.45
C GLN A 116 -14.46 -12.74 2.02
N SER A 117 -13.77 -13.47 1.14
CA SER A 117 -14.14 -14.84 0.76
C SER A 117 -13.93 -15.84 1.90
N LEU A 118 -12.90 -15.62 2.72
CA LEU A 118 -12.52 -16.45 3.86
C LEU A 118 -13.02 -15.86 5.19
N PHE A 119 -13.03 -14.53 5.31
CA PHE A 119 -13.41 -13.80 6.52
C PHE A 119 -14.52 -12.77 6.24
N PRO A 120 -15.71 -13.23 5.83
CA PRO A 120 -16.81 -12.34 5.45
C PRO A 120 -17.26 -11.42 6.60
N GLU A 121 -17.04 -11.82 7.85
CA GLU A 121 -17.38 -11.00 9.01
C GLU A 121 -16.61 -9.67 9.06
N PHE A 122 -15.42 -9.60 8.46
CA PHE A 122 -14.59 -8.40 8.44
C PHE A 122 -14.79 -7.53 7.18
N SER A 123 -15.83 -7.77 6.39
CA SER A 123 -16.11 -7.03 5.14
C SER A 123 -16.26 -5.51 5.34
N VAL A 124 -16.64 -5.05 6.53
CA VAL A 124 -16.78 -3.62 6.85
C VAL A 124 -16.01 -3.21 8.11
N ASN A 125 -15.09 -4.05 8.58
CA ASN A 125 -14.17 -3.68 9.66
C ASN A 125 -13.13 -2.70 9.09
N HIS A 126 -13.10 -1.46 9.58
CA HIS A 126 -12.18 -0.44 9.04
C HIS A 126 -10.70 -0.79 9.20
N LEU A 127 -10.33 -1.59 10.21
CA LEU A 127 -8.98 -2.12 10.39
C LEU A 127 -8.59 -3.18 9.35
N ASN A 128 -9.57 -3.66 8.58
CA ASN A 128 -9.40 -4.61 7.49
C ASN A 128 -9.46 -3.94 6.11
N LEU A 129 -9.69 -2.61 6.03
CA LEU A 129 -9.95 -1.90 4.77
C LEU A 129 -8.79 -0.98 4.37
N PHE A 130 -8.33 -1.14 3.13
CA PHE A 130 -7.16 -0.45 2.57
C PHE A 130 -7.53 0.29 1.28
N PRO A 131 -7.22 1.60 1.15
CA PRO A 131 -7.31 2.28 -0.13
C PRO A 131 -6.41 1.62 -1.19
N CYS A 132 -6.97 1.21 -2.32
CA CYS A 132 -6.28 0.39 -3.31
C CYS A 132 -6.67 0.79 -4.75
N CYS A 133 -5.76 0.66 -5.72
CA CYS A 133 -6.11 0.89 -7.12
C CYS A 133 -6.80 -0.33 -7.73
N ALA A 134 -7.54 -0.11 -8.82
CA ALA A 134 -8.27 -1.15 -9.53
C ALA A 134 -7.37 -2.22 -10.18
N VAL A 135 -6.05 -1.98 -10.26
CA VAL A 135 -5.07 -2.95 -10.76
C VAL A 135 -4.55 -3.83 -9.64
N CYS A 136 -4.17 -3.26 -8.50
CA CYS A 136 -3.56 -4.01 -7.40
C CYS A 136 -4.59 -4.85 -6.64
N ASN A 137 -5.83 -4.38 -6.52
CA ASN A 137 -6.90 -5.09 -5.82
C ASN A 137 -7.14 -6.51 -6.38
N PRO A 138 -7.43 -6.71 -7.68
CA PRO A 138 -7.58 -8.06 -8.25
C PRO A 138 -6.27 -8.85 -8.32
N ILE A 139 -5.11 -8.18 -8.36
CA ILE A 139 -3.82 -8.87 -8.27
C ILE A 139 -3.62 -9.47 -6.87
N LYS A 140 -3.95 -8.76 -5.79
CA LYS A 140 -3.92 -9.32 -4.44
C LYS A 140 -4.97 -10.41 -4.31
N ASN A 141 -6.23 -10.11 -4.62
CA ASN A 141 -7.37 -11.00 -4.44
C ASN A 141 -7.36 -11.62 -3.02
N ASP A 142 -7.50 -12.94 -2.93
CA ASP A 142 -7.50 -13.68 -1.67
C ASP A 142 -6.09 -13.94 -1.09
N TYR A 143 -5.03 -13.40 -1.68
CA TYR A 143 -3.66 -13.63 -1.20
C TYR A 143 -3.34 -12.70 -0.02
N TRP A 144 -3.08 -13.29 1.14
CA TRP A 144 -2.72 -12.59 2.38
C TRP A 144 -1.73 -13.39 3.25
N ILE A 145 -1.76 -14.72 3.18
CA ILE A 145 -0.69 -15.62 3.63
C ILE A 145 0.21 -15.94 2.44
N SER A 146 1.52 -16.00 2.67
CA SER A 146 2.49 -16.32 1.64
C SER A 146 2.50 -17.83 1.32
N GLN A 147 3.35 -18.22 0.37
CA GLN A 147 3.62 -19.64 0.10
C GLN A 147 4.30 -20.36 1.29
N ASP A 148 5.01 -19.61 2.14
CA ASP A 148 5.45 -20.06 3.46
C ASP A 148 4.40 -19.61 4.50
N PRO A 149 3.72 -20.54 5.18
CA PRO A 149 2.62 -20.21 6.09
C PRO A 149 3.05 -19.41 7.32
N ASN A 150 4.35 -19.30 7.61
CA ASN A 150 4.86 -18.49 8.72
C ASN A 150 4.82 -16.98 8.40
N TYR A 151 4.74 -16.62 7.11
CA TYR A 151 4.80 -15.24 6.66
C TYR A 151 3.48 -14.79 6.04
N THR A 152 3.08 -13.56 6.35
CA THR A 152 2.08 -12.85 5.55
C THR A 152 2.64 -12.58 4.16
N GLY A 153 1.77 -12.62 3.16
CA GLY A 153 2.13 -12.40 1.76
C GLY A 153 2.09 -10.93 1.34
N ILE A 154 1.50 -10.07 2.17
CA ILE A 154 1.25 -8.66 1.88
C ILE A 154 1.59 -7.86 3.13
N ILE A 155 2.34 -6.77 2.96
CA ILE A 155 2.57 -5.80 4.03
C ILE A 155 1.24 -5.22 4.50
N ASN A 156 0.96 -5.33 5.79
CA ASN A 156 -0.11 -4.62 6.48
C ASN A 156 0.39 -3.24 6.92
N LEU A 157 0.07 -2.20 6.16
CA LEU A 157 0.55 -0.85 6.46
C LEU A 157 -0.03 -0.23 7.75
N TYR A 158 -0.99 -0.87 8.42
CA TYR A 158 -1.38 -0.44 9.76
C TYR A 158 -0.52 -1.04 10.87
N THR A 159 0.04 -2.24 10.69
CA THR A 159 0.71 -3.01 11.76
C THR A 159 2.18 -3.28 11.50
N ASP A 160 2.57 -3.54 10.24
CA ASP A 160 3.97 -3.74 9.85
C ASP A 160 4.70 -2.40 9.84
N ILE A 161 5.66 -2.22 10.75
CA ILE A 161 6.48 -1.01 10.80
C ILE A 161 7.45 -1.03 9.60
N LEU A 162 7.23 -0.16 8.62
CA LEU A 162 8.09 -0.10 7.45
C LEU A 162 9.52 0.33 7.85
N PRO A 163 10.57 -0.31 7.28
CA PRO A 163 11.93 0.03 7.62
C PRO A 163 12.31 1.42 7.11
N THR A 164 13.09 2.14 7.92
CA THR A 164 13.70 3.41 7.52
C THR A 164 14.97 3.18 6.70
N GLN A 165 15.59 2.00 6.87
CA GLN A 165 16.72 1.53 6.08
C GLN A 165 16.32 1.33 4.61
N GLN A 166 17.27 1.59 3.70
CA GLN A 166 17.04 1.40 2.28
C GLN A 166 17.07 -0.09 1.91
N PHE A 167 16.04 -0.53 1.20
CA PHE A 167 15.98 -1.83 0.54
C PHE A 167 15.69 -1.75 -0.95
N LEU A 168 15.23 -0.60 -1.46
CA LEU A 168 14.98 -0.40 -2.89
C LEU A 168 16.16 0.34 -3.54
N PHE A 169 16.60 -0.14 -4.70
CA PHE A 169 17.73 0.41 -5.45
C PHE A 169 17.36 0.54 -6.93
N ALA A 170 17.96 1.52 -7.62
CA ALA A 170 17.84 1.69 -9.06
C ALA A 170 19.23 1.62 -9.70
N ASP A 171 19.44 0.62 -10.55
CA ASP A 171 20.67 0.48 -11.32
C ASP A 171 20.51 1.28 -12.63
N VAL A 172 21.31 2.34 -12.79
CA VAL A 172 21.28 3.23 -13.98
C VAL A 172 22.53 2.98 -14.82
N ARG A 173 22.34 2.51 -16.05
CA ARG A 173 23.42 2.23 -16.99
C ARG A 173 23.22 3.00 -18.30
N PHE A 174 24.23 3.74 -18.71
CA PHE A 174 24.23 4.43 -19.99
C PHE A 174 24.90 3.54 -21.06
N PHE A 175 24.25 3.40 -22.20
CA PHE A 175 24.78 2.69 -23.36
C PHE A 175 24.56 3.53 -24.62
N ARG A 176 25.65 4.13 -25.13
CA ARG A 176 25.59 5.11 -26.23
C ARG A 176 24.62 6.25 -25.89
N THR A 177 23.56 6.42 -26.66
CA THR A 177 22.51 7.43 -26.47
C THR A 177 21.34 6.96 -25.60
N ASN A 178 21.35 5.71 -25.16
CA ASN A 178 20.27 5.11 -24.39
C ASN A 178 20.63 5.00 -22.91
N VAL A 179 19.59 5.05 -22.07
CA VAL A 179 19.70 4.79 -20.63
C VAL A 179 18.86 3.55 -20.30
N ILE A 180 19.45 2.62 -19.57
CA ILE A 180 18.77 1.43 -19.04
C ILE A 180 18.68 1.61 -17.54
N ILE A 181 17.46 1.58 -17.02
CA ILE A 181 17.17 1.73 -15.59
C ILE A 181 16.43 0.48 -15.15
N LYS A 182 16.91 -0.16 -14.08
CA LYS A 182 16.25 -1.32 -13.47
C LYS A 182 16.19 -1.17 -11.96
N PHE A 183 15.01 -1.35 -11.40
CA PHE A 183 14.81 -1.45 -9.96
C PHE A 183 15.09 -2.86 -9.47
N ARG A 184 15.67 -2.94 -8.27
CA ARG A 184 15.86 -4.18 -7.49
C ARG A 184 15.63 -3.91 -6.01
N ILE A 185 15.29 -4.96 -5.28
CA ILE A 185 15.32 -4.93 -3.81
C ILE A 185 16.52 -5.73 -3.31
N ASP A 186 17.05 -5.34 -2.16
CA ASP A 186 18.20 -5.96 -1.50
C ASP A 186 18.19 -5.60 -0.01
N ASN A 187 18.92 -6.34 0.83
CA ASN A 187 18.99 -6.08 2.27
C ASN A 187 20.43 -5.82 2.79
N PRO A 188 21.21 -4.91 2.18
CA PRO A 188 22.58 -4.66 2.63
C PRO A 188 22.64 -3.90 3.97
N ASN A 189 21.52 -3.30 4.39
CA ASN A 189 21.43 -2.43 5.56
C ASN A 189 20.85 -3.15 6.80
N GLY A 190 20.69 -4.48 6.75
CA GLY A 190 20.32 -5.29 7.91
C GLY A 190 18.90 -5.06 8.43
N ILE A 191 17.91 -4.95 7.53
CA ILE A 191 16.50 -5.03 7.89
C ILE A 191 16.26 -6.42 8.48
N ASP A 192 15.40 -6.49 9.49
CA ASP A 192 14.93 -7.75 10.07
C ASP A 192 14.53 -8.76 8.99
N SER A 193 14.99 -10.00 9.11
CA SER A 193 14.83 -11.01 8.06
C SER A 193 13.37 -11.34 7.82
N ASP A 194 12.56 -11.39 8.87
CA ASP A 194 11.15 -11.75 8.76
C ASP A 194 10.36 -10.63 8.07
N LEU A 195 10.59 -9.39 8.48
CA LEU A 195 10.01 -8.23 7.80
C LEU A 195 10.47 -8.13 6.33
N TYR A 196 11.76 -8.35 6.06
CA TYR A 196 12.28 -8.32 4.69
C TYR A 196 11.63 -9.41 3.83
N GLN A 197 11.41 -10.60 4.39
CA GLN A 197 10.75 -11.68 3.67
C GLN A 197 9.30 -11.32 3.29
N VAL A 198 8.55 -10.65 4.18
CA VAL A 198 7.21 -10.10 3.88
C VAL A 198 7.27 -9.04 2.79
N ILE A 199 8.28 -8.16 2.80
CA ILE A 199 8.52 -7.17 1.74
C ILE A 199 8.73 -7.87 0.39
N GLU A 200 9.56 -8.91 0.34
CA GLU A 200 9.78 -9.67 -0.90
C GLU A 200 8.49 -10.30 -1.43
N TYR A 201 7.70 -10.94 -0.55
CA TYR A 201 6.42 -11.53 -0.95
C TYR A 201 5.44 -10.49 -1.47
N HIS A 202 5.36 -9.34 -0.82
CA HIS A 202 4.52 -8.24 -1.26
C HIS A 202 4.97 -7.71 -2.63
N PHE A 203 6.28 -7.47 -2.81
CA PHE A 203 6.87 -7.02 -4.08
C PHE A 203 6.57 -7.99 -5.22
N LYS A 204 6.74 -9.30 -4.96
CA LYS A 204 6.46 -10.36 -5.93
C LYS A 204 4.97 -10.43 -6.27
N ARG A 205 4.08 -10.41 -5.27
CA ARG A 205 2.63 -10.54 -5.48
C ARG A 205 2.07 -9.37 -6.28
N ILE A 206 2.41 -8.14 -5.89
CA ILE A 206 1.89 -6.91 -6.51
C ILE A 206 2.67 -6.53 -7.78
N LYS A 207 3.76 -7.24 -8.08
CA LYS A 207 4.65 -6.98 -9.23
C LYS A 207 5.25 -5.57 -9.19
N LEU A 208 5.74 -5.15 -8.02
CA LEU A 208 6.19 -3.77 -7.80
C LEU A 208 7.40 -3.40 -8.64
N LEU A 209 8.37 -4.30 -8.81
CA LEU A 209 9.54 -4.00 -9.64
C LEU A 209 9.15 -3.74 -11.10
N ASP A 210 8.23 -4.53 -11.67
CA ASP A 210 7.72 -4.31 -13.03
C ASP A 210 7.03 -2.95 -13.14
N LYS A 211 6.11 -2.66 -12.21
CA LYS A 211 5.40 -1.38 -12.16
C LYS A 211 6.35 -0.19 -12.02
N TYR A 212 7.39 -0.29 -11.19
CA TYR A 212 8.39 0.78 -11.04
C TYR A 212 9.25 0.92 -12.29
N ASN A 213 9.64 -0.20 -12.92
CA ASN A 213 10.38 -0.20 -14.18
C ASN A 213 9.61 0.50 -15.30
N ASP A 214 8.29 0.32 -15.37
CA ASP A 214 7.42 0.99 -16.36
C ASP A 214 7.37 2.53 -16.17
N LYS A 215 7.69 3.05 -14.99
CA LYS A 215 7.72 4.50 -14.70
C LYS A 215 9.08 5.15 -14.94
N THR A 216 10.15 4.37 -15.14
CA THR A 216 11.52 4.87 -15.23
C THR A 216 11.71 5.93 -16.32
N GLY A 217 11.15 5.71 -17.52
CA GLY A 217 11.25 6.65 -18.64
C GLY A 217 10.64 8.01 -18.34
N ASN A 218 9.44 8.04 -17.74
CA ASN A 218 8.77 9.30 -17.38
C ASN A 218 9.53 10.06 -16.30
N ILE A 219 10.06 9.36 -15.29
CA ILE A 219 10.85 9.98 -14.23
C ILE A 219 12.15 10.54 -14.79
N TYR A 220 12.91 9.73 -15.54
CA TYR A 220 14.15 10.14 -16.17
C TYR A 220 13.96 11.38 -17.05
N GLN A 221 12.96 11.38 -17.92
CA GLN A 221 12.72 12.49 -18.84
C GLN A 221 12.36 13.78 -18.10
N ARG A 222 11.58 13.69 -17.02
CA ARG A 222 11.23 14.84 -16.18
C ARG A 222 12.48 15.43 -15.51
N VAL A 223 13.31 14.59 -14.89
CA VAL A 223 14.57 15.03 -14.27
C VAL A 223 15.51 15.64 -15.32
N LEU A 224 15.65 15.01 -16.49
CA LEU A 224 16.44 15.53 -17.61
C LEU A 224 15.95 16.93 -18.04
N ASN A 225 14.65 17.12 -18.19
CA ASN A 225 14.05 18.40 -18.59
C ASN A 225 14.20 19.50 -17.53
N SER A 226 14.41 19.15 -16.25
CA SER A 226 14.70 20.13 -15.19
C SER A 226 16.02 20.88 -15.41
N TYR A 227 16.97 20.31 -16.17
CA TYR A 227 18.29 20.91 -16.37
C TYR A 227 18.63 21.18 -17.85
N LYS A 228 18.13 20.36 -18.78
CA LYS A 228 18.44 20.46 -20.22
C LYS A 228 18.08 21.84 -20.78
N GLY A 229 19.04 22.47 -21.47
CA GLY A 229 18.86 23.75 -22.17
C GLY A 229 18.90 24.99 -21.27
N LYS A 230 19.09 24.84 -19.96
CA LYS A 230 19.19 25.97 -19.02
C LYS A 230 20.65 26.38 -18.85
N THR A 231 20.99 27.59 -19.29
CA THR A 231 22.36 28.14 -19.28
C THR A 231 23.03 28.12 -17.90
N VAL A 232 22.25 28.26 -16.82
CA VAL A 232 22.76 28.23 -15.44
C VAL A 232 23.45 26.91 -15.09
N TYR A 233 23.04 25.79 -15.70
CA TYR A 233 23.54 24.43 -15.40
C TYR A 233 24.60 23.91 -16.36
N ARG A 234 24.83 24.61 -17.49
CA ARG A 234 25.74 24.15 -18.55
C ARG A 234 27.17 23.97 -18.02
N GLY A 235 27.70 22.74 -18.11
CA GLY A 235 29.03 22.41 -17.62
C GLY A 235 29.20 22.55 -16.10
N LYS A 236 28.10 22.48 -15.32
CA LYS A 236 28.11 22.59 -13.86
C LYS A 236 27.51 21.35 -13.18
N PRO A 237 28.15 20.17 -13.29
CA PRO A 237 27.65 18.92 -12.72
C PRO A 237 27.40 19.02 -11.20
N ASP A 238 28.28 19.70 -10.45
CA ASP A 238 28.15 19.84 -8.99
C ASP A 238 26.89 20.62 -8.58
N LEU A 239 26.52 21.65 -9.36
CA LEU A 239 25.32 22.43 -9.12
C LEU A 239 24.06 21.59 -9.39
N ILE A 240 24.09 20.77 -10.45
CA ILE A 240 22.99 19.86 -10.80
C ILE A 240 22.83 18.80 -9.70
N GLN A 241 23.93 18.18 -9.27
CA GLN A 241 23.93 17.20 -8.19
C GLN A 241 23.37 17.80 -6.90
N THR A 242 23.86 18.98 -6.49
CA THR A 242 23.41 19.65 -5.26
C THR A 242 21.91 19.92 -5.29
N ASN A 243 21.40 20.46 -6.40
CA ASN A 243 19.97 20.74 -6.53
C ASN A 243 19.14 19.46 -6.54
N LEU A 244 19.56 18.44 -7.28
CA LEU A 244 18.84 17.16 -7.36
C LEU A 244 18.83 16.44 -6.00
N LEU A 245 19.93 16.43 -5.25
CA LEU A 245 19.98 15.86 -3.91
C LEU A 245 19.09 16.62 -2.92
N GLN A 246 18.94 17.94 -3.07
CA GLN A 246 18.00 18.72 -2.27
C GLN A 246 16.54 18.35 -2.58
N GLU A 247 16.20 18.13 -3.85
CA GLU A 247 14.89 17.60 -4.26
C GLU A 247 14.65 16.20 -3.68
N VAL A 248 15.65 15.31 -3.77
CA VAL A 248 15.62 13.95 -3.19
C VAL A 248 15.36 14.00 -1.68
N LYS A 249 16.06 14.86 -0.93
CA LYS A 249 15.87 15.03 0.51
C LYS A 249 14.44 15.44 0.87
N ASN A 250 13.88 16.40 0.13
CA ASN A 250 12.49 16.83 0.31
C ASN A 250 11.53 15.67 -0.02
N HIS A 251 11.80 14.95 -1.10
CA HIS A 251 10.98 13.81 -1.54
C HIS A 251 10.91 12.70 -0.48
N PHE A 252 12.05 12.27 0.06
CA PHE A 252 12.08 11.24 1.11
C PHE A 252 11.45 11.69 2.41
N SER A 253 11.50 12.99 2.74
CA SER A 253 10.81 13.53 3.91
C SER A 253 9.29 13.34 3.80
N SER A 254 8.71 13.47 2.61
CA SER A 254 7.28 13.22 2.37
C SER A 254 6.98 11.74 2.21
N PHE A 255 7.63 11.06 1.26
CA PHE A 255 7.18 9.74 0.77
C PHE A 255 7.93 8.54 1.36
N GLY A 256 9.01 8.77 2.10
CA GLY A 256 9.82 7.74 2.75
C GLY A 256 11.02 7.30 1.92
N ARG A 257 12.04 6.75 2.60
CA ARG A 257 13.36 6.41 2.03
C ARG A 257 13.30 5.50 0.81
N ASN A 258 12.35 4.56 0.80
CA ASN A 258 12.19 3.53 -0.23
C ASN A 258 11.15 3.89 -1.30
N HIS A 259 10.86 5.18 -1.50
CA HIS A 259 9.98 5.60 -2.58
C HIS A 259 10.71 5.55 -3.94
N TYR A 260 10.16 4.79 -4.90
CA TYR A 260 10.78 4.49 -6.21
C TYR A 260 11.27 5.74 -6.96
N GLU A 261 10.49 6.83 -6.98
CA GLU A 261 10.88 8.06 -7.65
C GLU A 261 12.11 8.72 -7.01
N GLY A 262 12.14 8.81 -5.68
CA GLY A 262 13.28 9.38 -4.96
C GLY A 262 14.53 8.52 -5.09
N ILE A 263 14.37 7.19 -5.09
CA ILE A 263 15.49 6.25 -5.36
C ILE A 263 16.09 6.47 -6.74
N LEU A 264 15.26 6.65 -7.78
CA LEU A 264 15.77 6.92 -9.12
C LEU A 264 16.41 8.32 -9.23
N MET A 265 15.80 9.34 -8.64
CA MET A 265 16.38 10.68 -8.60
C MET A 265 17.75 10.69 -7.90
N GLU A 266 17.88 9.98 -6.79
CA GLU A 266 19.14 9.83 -6.06
C GLU A 266 20.18 9.06 -6.89
N ALA A 267 19.77 7.99 -7.58
CA ALA A 267 20.67 7.25 -8.46
C ALA A 267 21.19 8.12 -9.61
N LEU A 268 20.37 9.00 -10.18
CA LEU A 268 20.78 9.97 -11.20
C LEU A 268 21.70 11.05 -10.63
N ALA A 269 21.41 11.56 -9.43
CA ALA A 269 22.24 12.54 -8.75
C ALA A 269 23.65 12.04 -8.42
N ASN A 270 23.82 10.72 -8.29
CA ASN A 270 25.10 10.08 -8.04
C ASN A 270 25.72 9.44 -9.29
N ASN A 271 25.18 9.74 -10.49
CA ASN A 271 25.67 9.17 -11.75
C ASN A 271 26.46 10.21 -12.56
N ASN A 272 27.77 10.03 -12.64
CA ASN A 272 28.66 10.96 -13.36
C ASN A 272 28.31 11.12 -14.84
N VAL A 273 27.83 10.07 -15.52
CA VAL A 273 27.46 10.18 -16.94
C VAL A 273 26.24 11.08 -17.10
N PHE A 274 25.23 10.92 -16.24
CA PHE A 274 24.05 11.78 -16.23
C PHE A 274 24.38 13.25 -15.96
N LEU A 275 25.19 13.52 -14.92
CA LEU A 275 25.52 14.88 -14.51
C LEU A 275 26.29 15.66 -15.59
N ASN A 276 27.00 14.97 -16.49
CA ASN A 276 27.75 15.57 -17.60
C ASN A 276 26.96 15.68 -18.91
N LEU A 277 25.63 15.45 -18.91
CA LEU A 277 24.78 15.61 -20.09
C LEU A 277 24.42 17.08 -20.43
N PHE A 278 24.76 18.04 -19.56
CA PHE A 278 24.22 19.40 -19.55
C PHE A 278 25.27 20.48 -19.80
#